data_AF-A0A8S9F3B3-F1
#
_entry.id   AF-A0A8S9F3B3-F1
#
_cell.length_a   1.000
_cell.length_b   1.000
_cell.length_c   1.000
_cell.angle_alpha   90.00
_cell.angle_beta   90.00
_cell.angle_gamma   90.00
#
_symmetry.space_group_name_H-M   'P 1'
#
loop_
_entity.id
_entity.type
_entity.pdbx_description
1 polymer ?
#
loop_
_entity_poly.entity_id
_entity_poly.type
_entity_poly.pdbx_seq_one_letter_code
_entity_poly.pdbx_strand_id
1 'polypeptide(L)'
;MGGYSEDEKLRLQQLRALRRRWLRDQELSEREPVLPPRRLGPVAAFWERFLQPGGLWRRQVFKVCETGGFVLTRVLIPAWIILYYLKYHV
;
A
#
# COMPACT_ATOMS: atom_id res chain seq x y z
N MET A 1 -12.54 -53.05 17.98
CA MET A 1 -11.47 -52.57 17.07
C MET A 1 -11.99 -52.66 15.64
N GLY A 2 -12.91 -51.77 15.25
CA GLY A 2 -13.39 -51.72 13.88
C GLY A 2 -12.50 -50.76 13.11
N GLY A 3 -11.62 -51.29 12.26
CA GLY A 3 -10.93 -50.47 11.28
C GLY A 3 -11.91 -49.98 10.21
N TYR A 4 -11.49 -48.97 9.44
CA TYR A 4 -12.25 -48.46 8.30
C TYR A 4 -12.67 -49.60 7.36
N SER A 5 -13.92 -49.55 6.88
CA SER A 5 -14.38 -50.45 5.82
C SER A 5 -13.63 -50.17 4.50
N GLU A 6 -13.61 -51.12 3.57
CA GLU A 6 -12.93 -50.92 2.28
C GLU A 6 -13.51 -49.73 1.50
N ASP A 7 -14.82 -49.49 1.57
CA ASP A 7 -15.46 -48.32 0.95
C ASP A 7 -15.03 -47.00 1.60
N GLU A 8 -14.88 -46.99 2.94
CA GLU A 8 -14.38 -45.81 3.65
C GLU A 8 -12.92 -45.51 3.30
N LYS A 9 -12.09 -46.56 3.15
CA LYS A 9 -10.70 -46.40 2.68
C LYS A 9 -10.64 -45.84 1.27
N LEU A 10 -11.48 -46.35 0.36
CA LEU A 10 -11.58 -45.87 -1.02
C LEU A 10 -12.02 -44.39 -1.06
N ARG A 11 -13.04 -44.03 -0.28
CA ARG A 11 -13.51 -42.65 -0.14
C ARG A 11 -12.43 -41.71 0.42
N LEU A 12 -11.68 -42.15 1.44
CA LEU A 12 -10.58 -41.37 2.00
C LEU A 12 -9.43 -41.17 1.01
N GLN A 13 -9.12 -42.16 0.18
CA GLN A 13 -8.12 -42.02 -0.88
C GLN A 13 -8.58 -41.00 -1.94
N GLN A 14 -9.85 -41.05 -2.36
CA GLN A 14 -10.43 -40.09 -3.30
C GLN A 14 -10.37 -38.66 -2.74
N LEU A 15 -10.78 -38.47 -1.48
CA LEU A 15 -10.72 -37.17 -0.81
C LEU A 15 -9.28 -36.65 -0.67
N ARG A 16 -8.31 -37.52 -0.38
CA ARG A 16 -6.89 -37.13 -0.35
C ARG A 16 -6.36 -36.72 -1.72
N ALA A 17 -6.80 -37.38 -2.79
CA ALA A 17 -6.40 -37.00 -4.14
C ALA A 17 -6.94 -35.61 -4.50
N LEU A 18 -8.23 -35.36 -4.24
CA LEU A 18 -8.85 -34.06 -4.46
C LEU A 18 -8.22 -32.96 -3.59
N ARG A 19 -7.94 -33.25 -2.31
CA ARG A 19 -7.30 -32.31 -1.39
C ARG A 19 -5.89 -31.91 -1.86
N ARG A 20 -5.10 -32.87 -2.35
CA ARG A 20 -3.74 -32.58 -2.88
C ARG A 20 -3.78 -31.71 -4.12
N ARG A 21 -4.76 -31.94 -5.00
CA ARG A 21 -4.95 -31.12 -6.21
C ARG A 21 -5.40 -29.71 -5.85
N TRP A 22 -6.38 -29.60 -4.96
CA TRP A 22 -6.83 -28.30 -4.44
C TRP A 22 -5.70 -27.50 -3.77
N LEU A 23 -4.87 -28.14 -2.95
CA LEU A 23 -3.74 -27.46 -2.30
C LEU A 23 -2.72 -26.94 -3.31
N ARG A 24 -2.48 -27.69 -4.40
CA ARG A 24 -1.61 -27.25 -5.50
C ARG A 24 -2.22 -26.10 -6.29
N ASP A 25 -3.54 -26.09 -6.49
CA ASP A 25 -4.25 -24.99 -7.15
C ASP A 25 -4.30 -23.70 -6.30
N GLN A 26 -4.01 -23.80 -4.99
CA GLN A 26 -3.86 -22.65 -4.09
C GLN A 26 -2.45 -22.05 -4.10
N GLU A 27 -1.46 -22.71 -4.72
CA GLU A 27 -0.14 -22.13 -4.92
C GLU A 27 -0.28 -20.97 -5.91
N LEU A 28 -0.31 -19.75 -5.38
CA LEU A 28 -0.45 -18.55 -6.20
C LEU A 28 0.75 -18.43 -7.16
N SER A 29 0.47 -18.20 -8.43
CA SER A 29 1.49 -17.83 -9.41
C SER A 29 2.09 -16.47 -9.04
N GLU A 30 3.39 -16.28 -9.29
CA GLU A 30 4.09 -15.00 -9.08
C GLU A 30 3.44 -13.82 -9.82
N ARG A 31 2.62 -14.09 -10.86
CA ARG A 31 1.89 -13.08 -11.61
C ARG A 31 0.56 -12.76 -10.92
N GLU A 32 0.66 -12.04 -9.82
CA GLU A 32 -0.49 -11.42 -9.19
C GLU A 32 -1.06 -10.32 -10.10
N PRO A 33 -2.39 -10.12 -10.13
CA PRO A 33 -3.00 -8.96 -10.75
C PRO A 33 -2.62 -7.71 -9.94
N VAL A 34 -1.52 -7.07 -10.35
CA VAL A 34 -1.09 -5.81 -9.76
C VAL A 34 -2.06 -4.72 -10.20
N LEU A 35 -2.53 -3.93 -9.24
CA LEU A 35 -3.29 -2.73 -9.56
C LEU A 35 -2.49 -1.85 -10.52
N PRO A 36 -3.14 -1.19 -11.50
CA PRO A 36 -2.42 -0.30 -12.40
C PRO A 36 -1.65 0.74 -11.58
N PRO A 37 -0.42 1.09 -12.01
CA PRO A 37 0.39 2.06 -11.28
C PRO A 37 -0.38 3.36 -11.09
N ARG A 38 -0.34 3.89 -9.87
CA ARG A 38 -1.07 5.10 -9.50
C ARG A 38 -0.66 6.23 -10.45
N ARG A 39 -1.63 6.84 -11.13
CA ARG A 39 -1.36 8.02 -11.98
C ARG A 39 -0.95 9.18 -11.08
N LEU A 40 0.33 9.48 -11.04
CA LEU A 40 0.86 10.66 -10.38
C LEU A 40 0.50 11.90 -11.18
N GLY A 41 0.09 12.98 -10.50
CA GLY A 41 -0.07 14.29 -11.14
C GLY A 41 1.27 14.81 -11.69
N PRO A 42 1.26 15.84 -12.56
CA PRO A 42 2.47 16.33 -13.23
C PRO A 42 3.57 16.76 -12.25
N VAL A 43 3.19 17.40 -11.13
CA VAL A 43 4.13 17.82 -10.09
C VAL A 43 4.71 16.63 -9.32
N ALA A 44 3.87 15.63 -9.00
CA ALA A 44 4.33 14.43 -8.30
C ALA A 44 5.26 13.58 -9.20
N ALA A 45 4.95 13.46 -10.48
CA ALA A 45 5.79 12.79 -11.47
C ALA A 45 7.14 13.51 -11.67
N PHE A 46 7.14 14.86 -11.63
CA PHE A 46 8.38 15.64 -11.64
C PHE A 46 9.26 15.28 -10.43
N TRP A 47 8.70 15.29 -9.22
CA TRP A 47 9.46 14.98 -8.01
C TRP A 47 9.99 13.54 -8.01
N GLU A 48 9.21 12.58 -8.47
CA GLU A 48 9.66 11.19 -8.60
C GLU A 48 10.86 11.07 -9.54
N ARG A 49 10.79 11.69 -10.73
CA ARG A 49 11.91 11.74 -11.69
C ARG A 49 13.12 12.52 -11.15
N PHE A 50 12.88 13.58 -10.39
CA PHE A 50 13.94 14.38 -9.78
C PHE A 50 14.71 13.58 -8.72
N LEU A 51 14.02 12.68 -8.00
CA LEU A 51 14.57 11.85 -6.93
C LEU A 51 15.17 10.51 -7.40
N GLN A 52 14.78 10.01 -8.59
CA GLN A 52 15.33 8.79 -9.21
C GLN A 52 16.86 8.77 -9.33
N PRO A 53 17.55 9.85 -9.74
CA PRO A 53 18.99 9.94 -9.55
C PRO A 53 19.23 10.17 -8.05
N GLY A 54 19.45 9.08 -7.31
CA GLY A 54 19.43 8.99 -5.84
C GLY A 54 20.51 9.76 -5.07
N GLY A 55 20.72 11.04 -5.37
CA GLY A 55 21.64 11.92 -4.68
C GLY A 55 21.09 12.44 -3.35
N LEU A 56 21.92 12.43 -2.31
CA LEU A 56 21.56 12.88 -0.96
C LEU A 56 21.08 14.34 -0.94
N TRP A 57 21.72 15.22 -1.70
CA TRP A 57 21.31 16.63 -1.88
C TRP A 57 19.87 16.77 -2.37
N ARG A 58 19.48 16.00 -3.39
CA ARG A 58 18.14 16.08 -4.00
C ARG A 58 17.05 15.66 -3.01
N ARG A 59 17.33 14.63 -2.21
CA ARG A 59 16.46 14.19 -1.12
C ARG A 59 16.33 15.25 -0.04
N GLN A 60 17.42 15.95 0.28
CA GLN A 60 17.39 17.01 1.29
C GLN A 60 16.58 18.22 0.83
N VAL A 61 16.74 18.67 -0.42
CA VAL A 61 15.91 19.73 -1.01
C VAL A 61 14.44 19.34 -0.99
N PHE A 62 14.11 18.11 -1.42
CA PHE A 62 12.74 17.63 -1.40
C PHE A 62 12.13 17.65 0.01
N LYS A 63 12.86 17.17 1.01
CA LYS A 63 12.42 17.21 2.42
C LYS A 63 12.17 18.63 2.91
N VAL A 64 13.05 19.58 2.58
CA VAL A 64 12.87 20.99 2.96
C VAL A 64 11.61 21.57 2.32
N CYS A 65 11.39 21.34 1.02
CA CYS A 65 10.17 21.78 0.34
C CYS A 65 8.89 21.17 0.93
N GLU A 66 8.90 19.87 1.21
CA GLU A 66 7.77 19.16 1.82
C GLU A 66 7.47 19.69 3.22
N THR A 67 8.51 19.85 4.04
CA THR A 67 8.40 20.38 5.41
C THR A 67 7.90 21.83 5.40
N GLY A 68 8.40 22.65 4.48
CA GLY A 68 7.93 24.02 4.29
C GLY A 68 6.45 24.09 3.92
N GLY A 69 6.00 23.23 2.99
CA GLY A 69 4.59 23.10 2.64
C GLY A 69 3.72 22.65 3.81
N PHE A 70 4.21 21.72 4.63
CA PHE A 70 3.52 21.28 5.84
C PHE A 70 3.37 22.42 6.86
N VAL A 71 4.45 23.15 7.16
CA VAL A 71 4.41 24.27 8.12
C VAL A 71 3.46 25.36 7.63
N LEU A 72 3.51 25.72 6.35
CA LEU A 72 2.60 26.71 5.78
C LEU A 72 1.13 26.28 5.93
N THR A 73 0.81 25.05 5.49
CA THR A 73 -0.58 24.58 5.41
C THR A 73 -1.18 24.18 6.75
N ARG A 74 -0.39 23.61 7.66
CA ARG A 74 -0.86 23.05 8.93
C ARG A 74 -0.62 23.94 10.13
N VAL A 75 0.28 24.91 10.03
CA VAL A 75 0.61 25.81 11.15
C VAL A 75 0.23 27.24 10.80
N LEU A 76 0.81 27.78 9.72
CA LEU A 76 0.71 29.20 9.40
C LEU A 76 -0.72 29.62 9.01
N ILE A 77 -1.35 28.89 8.08
CA ILE A 77 -2.71 29.19 7.62
C ILE A 77 -3.72 29.09 8.77
N PRO A 78 -3.77 28.00 9.56
CA PRO A 78 -4.68 27.93 10.71
C PRO A 78 -4.41 29.01 11.75
N ALA A 79 -3.14 29.31 12.05
CA ALA A 79 -2.79 30.37 12.99
C ALA A 79 -3.29 31.74 12.50
N TRP A 80 -3.14 32.06 11.21
CA TRP A 80 -3.69 33.28 10.63
C TRP A 80 -5.22 33.33 10.67
N ILE A 81 -5.90 32.22 10.42
CA ILE A 81 -7.37 32.15 10.53
C ILE A 81 -7.81 32.42 11.97
N ILE A 82 -7.15 31.82 12.96
CA ILE A 82 -7.45 32.04 14.39
C ILE A 82 -7.19 33.50 14.78
N LEU A 83 -6.04 34.06 14.38
CA LEU A 83 -5.71 35.45 14.66
C LEU A 83 -6.70 36.42 14.00
N TYR A 84 -7.12 36.14 12.77
CA TYR A 84 -8.15 36.91 12.10
C TYR A 84 -9.48 36.84 12.85
N TYR A 85 -9.88 35.64 13.27
CA TYR A 85 -11.09 35.45 14.05
C TYR A 85 -11.04 36.26 15.35
N LEU A 86 -9.97 36.14 16.15
CA LEU A 86 -9.78 36.89 17.38
C LEU A 86 -9.79 38.41 17.16
N LYS A 87 -9.28 38.89 16.03
CA LYS A 87 -9.22 40.34 15.74
C LYS A 87 -10.59 40.97 15.50
N TYR A 88 -11.53 40.22 14.92
CA TYR A 88 -12.81 40.78 14.44
C TYR A 88 -14.05 40.20 15.13
N HIS A 89 -13.91 39.12 15.90
CA HIS A 89 -15.04 38.42 16.56
C HIS A 89 -14.94 38.39 18.09
N VAL A 90 -13.84 38.90 18.68
CA VAL A 90 -13.68 39.15 20.12
C VAL A 90 -13.48 40.65 20.31
#